data_AF-A0A946I9E0-F1
#
_entry.id   AF-A0A946I9E0-F1
#
_cell.length_a   1.000
_cell.length_b   1.000
_cell.length_c   1.000
_cell.angle_alpha   90.00
_cell.angle_beta   90.00
_cell.angle_gamma   90.00
#
_symmetry.space_group_name_H-M   'P 1'
#
loop_
_entity.id
_entity.type
_entity.pdbx_description
1 polymer ?
#
loop_
_entity_poly.entity_id
_entity_poly.type
_entity_poly.pdbx_seq_one_letter_code
_entity_poly.pdbx_strand_id
1 'polypeptide(L)'
;MTSGSVMRIAVGFYILLFFSYLFGPLLVMAFTAFNSSEFPSISPWNCFTDEWFEVLVKDNQLMGGLKSSLVVGFGVVLLAVPIGLAASLLITQLRSRARSVVYTIAISPILVPGVVLGISTLVFWERVDRVVLGAQDGFFYDGYFMTIIGQSTFIAAYSMLVFLARLQRFDPGLEEAALDLGATQTQVFRKILLPFLKPAIGSAAVLAFLASFENYNTTVFTIVSESTLTTVLASKVRYGINPSISSLAVIIIALTLIAAVVHEFLKRKEERQATAEALITNPAVIKASRSRRPWGLPIGALTAVLFVGVLGSLWMGRNYDVDECKVRVTEENRVKFEALKQQRLAEAKAKQLSSSQGQDSAVDSKQSSGQYQNIFAPSNLGQQIESDSGAEPQSETEAKDAKQYQNIFAPTNLGQQVESPSDSD
;
A
#
# COMPACT_ATOMS: atom_id res chain seq x y z
N MET A 1 24.69 -8.97 -37.80
CA MET A 1 24.36 -7.88 -36.84
C MET A 1 25.63 -7.51 -36.09
N THR A 2 25.99 -6.23 -36.02
CA THR A 2 27.18 -5.81 -35.24
C THR A 2 26.88 -5.97 -33.75
N SER A 3 27.92 -6.25 -32.93
CA SER A 3 27.79 -6.36 -31.47
C SER A 3 27.07 -5.15 -30.84
N GLY A 4 27.31 -3.95 -31.37
CA GLY A 4 26.61 -2.73 -30.96
C GLY A 4 25.10 -2.73 -31.22
N SER A 5 24.63 -3.28 -32.34
CA SER A 5 23.19 -3.40 -32.63
C SER A 5 22.51 -4.41 -31.71
N VAL A 6 23.18 -5.54 -31.42
CA VAL A 6 22.67 -6.56 -30.49
C VAL A 6 22.54 -5.98 -29.08
N MET A 7 23.58 -5.27 -28.60
CA MET A 7 23.54 -4.64 -27.27
C MET A 7 22.46 -3.56 -27.15
N ARG A 8 22.23 -2.74 -28.19
CA ARG A 8 21.14 -1.77 -28.20
C ARG A 8 19.76 -2.42 -28.14
N ILE A 9 19.54 -3.50 -28.89
CA ILE A 9 18.28 -4.25 -28.86
C ILE A 9 18.08 -4.90 -27.49
N ALA A 10 19.12 -5.53 -26.93
CA ALA A 10 19.04 -6.16 -25.61
C ALA A 10 18.74 -5.14 -24.50
N VAL A 11 19.43 -4.00 -24.50
CA VAL A 11 19.16 -2.90 -23.55
C VAL A 11 17.76 -2.33 -23.76
N GLY A 12 17.33 -2.12 -25.01
CA GLY A 12 15.98 -1.65 -25.31
C GLY A 12 14.90 -2.60 -24.82
N PHE A 13 15.08 -3.91 -25.04
CA PHE A 13 14.17 -4.95 -24.56
C PHE A 13 14.14 -5.01 -23.03
N TYR A 14 15.30 -4.94 -22.37
CA TYR A 14 15.39 -4.89 -20.91
C TYR A 14 14.65 -3.67 -20.34
N ILE A 15 14.87 -2.48 -20.91
CA ILE A 15 14.20 -1.24 -20.51
C ILE A 15 12.67 -1.38 -20.69
N LEU A 16 12.22 -1.92 -21.82
CA LEU A 16 10.79 -2.13 -22.08
C LEU A 16 10.19 -3.07 -21.05
N LEU A 17 10.82 -4.23 -20.80
CA LEU A 17 10.34 -5.22 -19.84
C LEU A 17 10.30 -4.63 -18.42
N PHE A 18 11.37 -3.94 -18.00
CA PHE A 18 11.46 -3.28 -16.71
C PHE A 18 10.33 -2.27 -16.49
N PHE A 19 10.12 -1.36 -17.45
CA PHE A 19 9.05 -0.36 -17.32
C PHE A 19 7.65 -0.95 -17.47
N SER A 20 7.47 -1.99 -18.29
CA SER A 20 6.20 -2.70 -18.41
C SER A 20 5.84 -3.42 -17.11
N TYR A 21 6.83 -4.01 -16.44
CA TYR A 21 6.65 -4.63 -15.13
C TYR A 21 6.32 -3.59 -14.04
N LEU A 22 7.05 -2.46 -14.02
CA LEU A 22 6.86 -1.40 -13.03
C LEU A 22 5.52 -0.68 -13.19
N PHE A 23 5.15 -0.30 -14.41
CA PHE A 23 3.95 0.49 -14.68
C PHE A 23 2.72 -0.34 -15.05
N GLY A 24 2.89 -1.61 -15.42
CA GLY A 24 1.80 -2.50 -15.83
C GLY A 24 0.65 -2.54 -14.83
N PRO A 25 0.88 -2.88 -13.55
CA PRO A 25 -0.17 -2.91 -12.53
C PRO A 25 -0.85 -1.55 -12.31
N LEU A 26 -0.10 -0.46 -12.41
CA LEU A 26 -0.65 0.90 -12.29
C LEU A 26 -1.57 1.24 -13.46
N LEU A 27 -1.21 0.84 -14.68
CA LEU A 27 -2.06 0.99 -15.85
C LEU A 27 -3.33 0.14 -15.73
N VAL A 28 -3.21 -1.12 -15.29
CA VAL A 28 -4.35 -2.00 -15.02
C VAL A 28 -5.32 -1.33 -14.05
N MET A 29 -4.83 -0.83 -12.91
CA MET A 29 -5.65 -0.11 -11.95
C MET A 29 -6.27 1.15 -12.53
N ALA A 30 -5.54 1.89 -13.38
CA ALA A 30 -6.09 3.06 -14.04
C ALA A 30 -7.23 2.71 -14.99
N PHE A 31 -7.15 1.59 -15.71
CA PHE A 31 -8.23 1.10 -16.57
C PHE A 31 -9.43 0.58 -15.77
N THR A 32 -9.21 -0.17 -14.69
CA THR A 32 -10.32 -0.72 -13.88
C THR A 32 -11.10 0.35 -13.12
N ALA A 33 -10.50 1.52 -12.84
CA ALA A 33 -11.18 2.66 -12.25
C ALA A 33 -12.38 3.15 -13.08
N PHE A 34 -12.34 2.93 -14.40
CA PHE A 34 -13.38 3.34 -15.32
C PHE A 34 -14.32 2.20 -15.73
N ASN A 35 -14.24 1.02 -15.11
CA ASN A 35 -15.14 -0.10 -15.38
C ASN A 35 -16.24 -0.18 -14.31
N SER A 36 -17.50 -0.32 -14.71
CA SER A 36 -18.67 -0.42 -13.82
C SER A 36 -18.81 -1.75 -13.07
N SER A 37 -17.79 -2.62 -13.15
CA SER A 37 -17.74 -3.89 -12.43
C SER A 37 -17.63 -3.65 -10.91
N GLU A 38 -18.35 -4.43 -10.10
CA GLU A 38 -18.27 -4.35 -8.62
C GLU A 38 -16.88 -4.71 -8.08
N PHE A 39 -16.11 -5.49 -8.85
CA PHE A 39 -14.73 -5.85 -8.54
C PHE A 39 -13.76 -5.28 -9.59
N PRO A 40 -12.55 -4.85 -9.20
CA PRO A 40 -11.51 -4.40 -10.15
C PRO A 40 -11.14 -5.54 -11.11
N SER A 41 -11.70 -5.51 -12.32
CA SER A 41 -11.48 -6.51 -13.35
C SER A 41 -11.33 -5.86 -14.72
N ILE A 42 -10.39 -6.38 -15.52
CA ILE A 42 -10.19 -5.97 -16.92
C ILE A 42 -11.16 -6.69 -17.85
N SER A 43 -11.50 -7.93 -17.52
CA SER A 43 -12.36 -8.80 -18.30
C SER A 43 -13.31 -9.55 -17.37
N PRO A 44 -14.62 -9.50 -17.61
CA PRO A 44 -15.32 -8.82 -18.71
C PRO A 44 -15.40 -7.29 -18.53
N TRP A 45 -15.38 -6.55 -19.64
CA TRP A 45 -15.67 -5.11 -19.64
C TRP A 45 -17.18 -4.89 -19.63
N ASN A 46 -17.70 -4.20 -18.61
CA ASN A 46 -19.12 -3.93 -18.47
C ASN A 46 -19.45 -2.60 -19.17
N CYS A 47 -19.34 -1.50 -18.42
CA CYS A 47 -19.63 -0.15 -18.89
C CYS A 47 -18.53 0.80 -18.46
N PHE A 48 -18.26 1.82 -19.27
CA PHE A 48 -17.44 2.95 -18.83
C PHE A 48 -18.19 3.75 -17.75
N THR A 49 -17.55 4.10 -16.65
CA THR A 49 -18.16 4.83 -15.51
C THR A 49 -17.13 5.70 -14.79
N ASP A 50 -17.56 6.77 -14.15
CA ASP A 50 -16.77 7.59 -13.22
C ASP A 50 -17.37 7.61 -11.79
N GLU A 51 -18.38 6.78 -11.53
CA GLU A 51 -19.08 6.71 -10.24
C GLU A 51 -18.16 6.40 -9.05
N TRP A 52 -17.09 5.64 -9.30
CA TRP A 52 -16.14 5.21 -8.27
C TRP A 52 -15.35 6.37 -7.68
N PHE A 53 -15.21 7.49 -8.40
CA PHE A 53 -14.62 8.72 -7.87
C PHE A 53 -15.56 9.38 -6.84
N GLU A 54 -16.87 9.35 -7.09
CA GLU A 54 -17.85 9.85 -6.12
C GLU A 54 -17.96 8.94 -4.90
N VAL A 55 -17.99 7.61 -5.11
CA VAL A 55 -17.96 6.63 -4.02
C VAL A 55 -16.72 6.80 -3.14
N LEU A 56 -15.56 7.06 -3.75
CA LEU A 56 -14.31 7.33 -3.04
C LEU A 56 -14.42 8.57 -2.13
N VAL A 57 -14.97 9.67 -2.63
CA VAL A 57 -15.07 10.93 -1.87
C VAL A 57 -16.10 10.81 -0.72
N LYS A 58 -17.15 10.02 -0.92
CA LYS A 58 -18.18 9.75 0.10
C LYS A 58 -17.76 8.72 1.15
N ASP A 59 -16.65 8.00 0.95
CA ASP A 59 -16.15 7.03 1.92
C ASP A 59 -15.47 7.74 3.09
N ASN A 60 -16.19 7.82 4.22
CA ASN A 60 -15.70 8.46 5.45
C ASN A 60 -14.43 7.82 6.01
N GLN A 61 -14.21 6.51 5.81
CA GLN A 61 -13.00 5.85 6.30
C GLN A 61 -11.79 6.26 5.45
N LEU A 62 -11.95 6.31 4.12
CA LEU A 62 -10.87 6.75 3.24
C LEU A 62 -10.56 8.24 3.42
N MET A 63 -11.58 9.09 3.55
CA MET A 63 -11.37 10.52 3.75
C MET A 63 -10.82 10.85 5.15
N GLY A 64 -11.29 10.13 6.18
CA GLY A 64 -10.70 10.17 7.52
C GLY A 64 -9.24 9.72 7.50
N GLY A 65 -8.95 8.59 6.85
CA GLY A 65 -7.60 8.07 6.66
C GLY A 65 -6.67 9.04 5.96
N LEU A 66 -7.15 9.73 4.91
CA LEU A 66 -6.40 10.76 4.21
C LEU A 66 -6.06 11.94 5.14
N LYS A 67 -7.04 12.44 5.91
CA LYS A 67 -6.80 13.51 6.89
C LYS A 67 -5.76 13.10 7.92
N SER A 68 -5.88 11.89 8.48
CA SER A 68 -4.93 11.37 9.46
C SER A 68 -3.53 11.22 8.88
N SER A 69 -3.40 10.71 7.64
CA SER A 69 -2.12 10.64 6.92
C SER A 69 -1.47 12.00 6.70
N LEU A 70 -2.26 13.04 6.40
CA LEU A 70 -1.73 14.40 6.26
C LEU A 70 -1.23 14.94 7.60
N VAL A 71 -2.00 14.79 8.68
CA VAL A 71 -1.61 15.23 10.03
C VAL A 71 -0.32 14.54 10.47
N VAL A 72 -0.25 13.21 10.35
CA VAL A 72 0.95 12.43 10.67
C VAL A 72 2.12 12.86 9.79
N GLY A 73 1.91 12.96 8.47
CA GLY A 73 2.95 13.34 7.53
C GLY A 73 3.59 14.69 7.84
N PHE A 74 2.78 15.71 8.13
CA PHE A 74 3.30 17.02 8.55
C PHE A 74 3.97 16.96 9.93
N GLY A 75 3.42 16.22 10.89
CA GLY A 75 4.05 16.01 12.20
C GLY A 75 5.43 15.37 12.10
N VAL A 76 5.58 14.35 11.24
CA VAL A 76 6.86 13.69 10.98
C VAL A 76 7.84 14.64 10.30
N VAL A 77 7.42 15.43 9.30
CA VAL A 77 8.30 16.43 8.67
C VAL A 77 8.83 17.43 9.71
N LEU A 78 7.95 17.93 10.57
CA LEU A 78 8.30 18.92 11.59
C LEU A 78 9.29 18.38 12.63
N LEU A 79 9.31 17.07 12.90
CA LEU A 79 10.27 16.47 13.83
C LEU A 79 11.50 15.90 13.13
N ALA A 80 11.32 15.06 12.12
CA ALA A 80 12.39 14.31 11.48
C ALA A 80 13.37 15.20 10.73
N VAL A 81 12.91 16.27 10.08
CA VAL A 81 13.78 17.15 9.30
C VAL A 81 14.73 17.96 10.20
N PRO A 82 14.25 18.65 11.27
CA PRO A 82 15.16 19.31 12.22
C PRO A 82 16.11 18.35 12.93
N ILE A 83 15.64 17.16 13.34
CA ILE A 83 16.48 16.14 13.99
C ILE A 83 17.57 15.67 13.02
N GLY A 84 17.21 15.34 11.77
CA GLY A 84 18.15 14.93 10.75
C GLY A 84 19.17 16.02 10.40
N LEU A 85 18.73 17.28 10.36
CA LEU A 85 19.62 18.43 10.16
C LEU A 85 20.62 18.54 11.32
N ALA A 86 20.14 18.53 12.57
CA ALA A 86 20.99 18.59 13.75
C ALA A 86 22.00 17.43 13.80
N ALA A 87 21.54 16.21 13.50
CA ALA A 87 22.40 15.02 13.44
C ALA A 87 23.48 15.16 12.36
N SER A 88 23.14 15.69 11.18
CA SER A 88 24.11 15.90 10.09
C SER A 88 25.20 16.89 10.46
N LEU A 89 24.84 18.02 11.08
CA LEU A 89 25.77 19.04 11.54
C LEU A 89 26.70 18.51 12.64
N LEU A 90 26.13 17.77 13.60
CA LEU A 90 26.91 17.13 14.66
C LEU A 90 27.94 16.16 14.06
N ILE A 91 27.51 15.27 13.16
CA ILE A 91 28.38 14.26 12.53
C ILE A 91 29.51 14.89 11.73
N THR A 92 29.28 16.04 11.07
CA THR A 92 30.32 16.74 10.32
C THR A 92 31.42 17.34 11.19
N GLN A 93 31.13 17.64 12.46
CA GLN A 93 32.08 18.26 13.39
C GLN A 93 32.80 17.25 14.30
N LEU A 94 32.36 15.99 14.32
CA LEU A 94 32.94 14.95 15.17
C LEU A 94 34.26 14.38 14.61
N ARG A 95 35.17 14.03 15.52
CA ARG A 95 36.40 13.26 15.21
C ARG A 95 36.06 11.88 14.66
N SER A 96 36.94 11.32 13.82
CA SER A 96 36.73 10.05 13.08
C SER A 96 36.11 8.90 13.90
N ARG A 97 36.62 8.61 15.10
CA ARG A 97 36.07 7.53 15.96
C ARG A 97 34.66 7.82 16.47
N ALA A 98 34.42 9.02 17.02
CA ALA A 98 33.11 9.42 17.53
C ALA A 98 32.08 9.55 16.39
N ARG A 99 32.54 10.06 15.23
CA ARG A 99 31.76 10.16 14.01
C ARG A 99 31.22 8.81 13.58
N SER A 100 32.06 7.76 13.58
CA SER A 100 31.63 6.40 13.21
C SER A 100 30.54 5.87 14.15
N VAL A 101 30.70 6.05 15.47
CA VAL A 101 29.73 5.54 16.45
C VAL A 101 28.39 6.25 16.33
N VAL A 102 28.39 7.59 16.29
CA VAL A 102 27.17 8.39 16.18
C VAL A 102 26.45 8.13 14.86
N TYR A 103 27.20 8.00 13.76
CA TYR A 103 26.64 7.64 12.46
C TYR A 103 25.96 6.27 12.47
N THR A 104 26.58 5.25 13.07
CA THR A 104 25.99 3.91 13.19
C THR A 104 24.72 3.94 14.03
N ILE A 105 24.73 4.64 15.17
CA ILE A 105 23.53 4.80 16.01
C ILE A 105 22.41 5.49 15.23
N ALA A 106 22.72 6.60 14.54
CA ALA A 106 21.73 7.37 13.79
C ALA A 106 21.11 6.58 12.63
N ILE A 107 21.86 5.67 11.99
CA ILE A 107 21.34 4.86 10.87
C ILE A 107 20.70 3.55 11.33
N SER A 108 21.02 3.06 12.53
CA SER A 108 20.49 1.79 13.04
C SER A 108 18.97 1.61 12.89
N PRO A 109 18.10 2.63 13.05
CA PRO A 109 16.66 2.44 12.88
C PRO A 109 16.24 2.04 11.46
N ILE A 110 17.00 2.44 10.44
CA ILE A 110 16.73 2.05 9.04
C ILE A 110 16.88 0.54 8.85
N LEU A 111 17.77 -0.10 9.63
CA LEU A 111 18.02 -1.54 9.54
C LEU A 111 16.96 -2.37 10.25
N VAL A 112 16.19 -1.76 11.15
CA VAL A 112 15.16 -2.44 11.93
C VAL A 112 13.88 -2.57 11.10
N PRO A 113 13.25 -3.76 11.03
CA PRO A 113 11.97 -3.91 10.35
C PRO A 113 10.90 -2.98 10.93
N GLY A 114 10.09 -2.36 10.07
CA GLY A 114 9.09 -1.38 10.50
C GLY A 114 8.08 -1.91 11.53
N VAL A 115 7.77 -3.21 11.48
CA VAL A 115 6.95 -3.93 12.47
C VAL A 115 7.56 -3.87 13.87
N VAL A 116 8.86 -4.16 13.97
CA VAL A 116 9.59 -4.14 15.24
C VAL A 116 9.61 -2.73 15.81
N LEU A 117 9.88 -1.72 14.97
CA LEU A 117 9.82 -0.31 15.37
C LEU A 117 8.43 0.10 15.86
N GLY A 118 7.36 -0.35 15.17
CA GLY A 118 5.98 -0.03 15.54
C GLY A 118 5.61 -0.60 16.90
N ILE A 119 5.82 -1.90 17.10
CA ILE A 119 5.53 -2.59 18.37
C ILE A 119 6.40 -2.02 19.50
N SER A 120 7.70 -1.79 19.25
CA SER A 120 8.58 -1.23 20.28
C SER A 120 8.16 0.18 20.68
N THR A 121 7.70 1.00 19.73
CA THR A 121 7.24 2.37 20.00
C THR A 121 5.98 2.33 20.86
N LEU A 122 4.98 1.52 20.50
CA LEU A 122 3.76 1.37 21.28
C LEU A 122 4.08 0.94 22.72
N VAL A 123 4.80 -0.17 22.89
CA VAL A 123 5.09 -0.74 24.21
C VAL A 123 5.94 0.21 25.06
N PHE A 124 6.92 0.89 24.45
CA PHE A 124 7.78 1.83 25.15
C PHE A 124 6.99 2.98 25.73
N TRP A 125 6.18 3.64 24.91
CA TRP A 125 5.45 4.83 25.32
C TRP A 125 4.24 4.52 26.19
N GLU A 126 3.57 3.39 25.99
CA GLU A 126 2.56 2.87 26.94
C GLU A 126 3.17 2.70 28.35
N ARG A 127 4.38 2.12 28.43
CA ARG A 127 5.09 1.96 29.70
C ARG A 127 5.52 3.29 30.29
N VAL A 128 5.96 4.24 29.48
CA VAL A 128 6.30 5.60 29.93
C VAL A 128 5.07 6.28 30.51
N ASP A 129 3.92 6.19 29.85
CA ASP A 129 2.67 6.78 30.31
C ASP A 129 2.25 6.23 31.68
N ARG A 130 2.29 4.91 31.83
CA ARG A 130 2.00 4.23 33.10
C ARG A 130 2.94 4.62 34.23
N VAL A 131 4.23 4.78 33.96
CA VAL A 131 5.26 5.07 34.98
C VAL A 131 5.31 6.55 35.33
N VAL A 132 5.16 7.43 34.34
CA VAL A 132 5.34 8.88 34.51
C VAL A 132 4.04 9.58 34.87
N LEU A 133 2.93 9.23 34.21
CA LEU A 133 1.63 9.88 34.41
C LEU A 133 0.69 9.07 35.30
N GLY A 134 0.98 7.79 35.55
CA GLY A 134 0.12 6.92 36.37
C GLY A 134 -1.25 6.64 35.74
N ALA A 135 -1.45 7.07 34.50
CA ALA A 135 -2.65 6.81 33.70
C ALA A 135 -2.41 5.60 32.79
N GLN A 136 -3.50 4.94 32.38
CA GLN A 136 -3.44 3.86 31.39
C GLN A 136 -3.63 4.41 29.96
N ASP A 137 -4.27 5.58 29.82
CA ASP A 137 -4.56 6.26 28.55
C ASP A 137 -4.19 7.76 28.63
N GLY A 138 -2.97 8.08 29.03
CA GLY A 138 -2.46 9.44 29.08
C GLY A 138 -2.08 10.01 27.71
N PHE A 139 -1.59 11.24 27.70
CA PHE A 139 -1.26 12.00 26.48
C PHE A 139 -0.30 11.26 25.54
N PHE A 140 0.59 10.42 26.08
CA PHE A 140 1.57 9.70 25.27
C PHE A 140 0.99 8.48 24.58
N TYR A 141 -0.17 7.97 25.00
CA TYR A 141 -0.91 6.87 24.36
C TYR A 141 -1.88 7.36 23.27
N ASP A 142 -1.58 8.50 22.64
CA ASP A 142 -2.31 8.96 21.45
C ASP A 142 -1.71 8.35 20.16
N GLY A 143 -2.56 7.79 19.30
CA GLY A 143 -2.16 7.13 18.05
C GLY A 143 -1.39 8.06 17.12
N TYR A 144 -1.72 9.36 17.10
CA TYR A 144 -0.97 10.35 16.32
C TYR A 144 0.43 10.56 16.88
N PHE A 145 0.56 10.78 18.18
CA PHE A 145 1.86 10.99 18.84
C PHE A 145 2.79 9.80 18.63
N MET A 146 2.30 8.60 18.90
CA MET A 146 3.03 7.34 18.73
C MET A 146 3.52 7.15 17.29
N THR A 147 2.62 7.37 16.33
CA THR A 147 2.95 7.23 14.91
C THR A 147 3.98 8.26 14.47
N ILE A 148 3.83 9.52 14.89
CA ILE A 148 4.76 10.60 14.55
C ILE A 148 6.16 10.30 15.11
N ILE A 149 6.28 9.91 16.38
CA ILE A 149 7.59 9.60 16.99
C ILE A 149 8.21 8.33 16.42
N GLY A 150 7.41 7.26 16.29
CA GLY A 150 7.87 5.98 15.75
C GLY A 150 8.42 6.12 14.33
N GLN A 151 7.70 6.85 13.47
CA GLN A 151 8.16 7.13 12.12
C GLN A 151 9.35 8.10 12.08
N SER A 152 9.35 9.15 12.92
CA SER A 152 10.44 10.13 12.96
C SER A 152 11.78 9.48 13.30
N THR A 153 11.79 8.39 14.07
CA THR A 153 13.02 7.69 14.49
C THR A 153 13.87 7.21 13.30
N PHE A 154 13.26 6.65 12.25
CA PHE A 154 13.99 6.22 11.06
C PHE A 154 13.98 7.27 9.93
N ILE A 155 12.93 8.10 9.82
CA ILE A 155 12.85 9.14 8.79
C ILE A 155 13.84 10.29 9.07
N ALA A 156 14.19 10.54 10.33
CA ALA A 156 15.26 11.47 10.68
C ALA A 156 16.61 11.02 10.11
N ALA A 157 16.87 9.71 10.05
CA ALA A 157 18.07 9.16 9.45
C ALA A 157 18.11 9.36 7.93
N TYR A 158 16.98 9.20 7.23
CA TYR A 158 16.90 9.57 5.81
C TYR A 158 17.15 11.06 5.58
N SER A 159 16.55 11.92 6.39
CA SER A 159 16.76 13.37 6.33
C SER A 159 18.22 13.74 6.58
N MET A 160 18.86 13.11 7.58
CA MET A 160 20.27 13.26 7.88
C MET A 160 21.16 12.91 6.69
N LEU A 161 20.88 11.81 5.98
CA LEU A 161 21.66 11.41 4.81
C LEU A 161 21.57 12.44 3.66
N VAL A 162 20.39 13.02 3.44
CA VAL A 162 20.20 14.11 2.46
C VAL A 162 21.06 15.33 2.83
N PHE A 163 21.04 15.74 4.11
CA PHE A 163 21.85 16.86 4.56
C PHE A 163 23.34 16.60 4.51
N LEU A 164 23.78 15.38 4.88
CA LEU A 164 25.19 15.00 4.85
C LEU A 164 25.74 15.05 3.42
N ALA A 165 24.98 14.55 2.44
CA ALA A 165 25.34 14.64 1.02
C ALA A 165 25.44 16.10 0.53
N ARG A 166 24.61 17.01 1.06
CA ARG A 166 24.68 18.44 0.74
C ARG A 166 25.89 19.11 1.39
N LEU A 167 26.14 18.83 2.68
CA LEU A 167 27.25 19.38 3.45
C LEU A 167 28.62 18.94 2.92
N GLN A 168 28.73 17.77 2.29
CA GLN A 168 29.96 17.35 1.60
C GLN A 168 30.41 18.30 0.48
N ARG A 169 29.51 19.13 -0.05
CA ARG A 169 29.81 20.13 -1.08
C ARG A 169 29.95 21.54 -0.51
N PHE A 170 29.82 21.71 0.80
CA PHE A 170 30.01 23.00 1.45
C PHE A 170 31.51 23.29 1.59
N ASP A 171 31.91 24.53 1.32
CA ASP A 171 33.28 25.01 1.54
C ASP A 171 33.40 25.52 2.99
N PRO A 172 34.16 24.83 3.88
CA PRO A 172 34.36 25.28 5.24
C PRO A 172 35.04 26.67 5.34
N GLY A 173 35.77 27.08 4.29
CA GLY A 173 36.43 28.39 4.26
C GLY A 173 35.44 29.57 4.32
N LEU A 174 34.18 29.38 3.88
CA LEU A 174 33.13 30.39 4.03
C LEU A 174 32.71 30.61 5.48
N GLU A 175 32.74 29.55 6.29
CA GLU A 175 32.46 29.60 7.72
C GLU A 175 33.63 30.24 8.48
N GLU A 176 34.86 29.82 8.18
CA GLU A 176 36.08 30.39 8.76
C GLU A 176 36.21 31.90 8.46
N ALA A 177 36.03 32.30 7.20
CA ALA A 177 36.10 33.71 6.81
C ALA A 177 35.03 34.59 7.48
N ALA A 178 33.84 34.03 7.74
CA ALA A 178 32.79 34.77 8.43
C ALA A 178 33.11 34.96 9.92
N LEU A 179 33.67 33.94 10.57
CA LEU A 179 34.14 34.02 11.95
C LEU A 179 35.30 35.04 12.07
N ASP A 180 36.22 35.06 11.10
CA ASP A 180 37.33 36.03 11.05
C ASP A 180 36.85 37.49 10.92
N LEU A 181 35.73 37.72 10.22
CA LEU A 181 35.07 39.03 10.14
C LEU A 181 34.26 39.40 11.39
N GLY A 182 34.34 38.59 12.46
CA GLY A 182 33.68 38.83 13.74
C GLY A 182 32.22 38.36 13.81
N ALA A 183 31.77 37.52 12.87
CA ALA A 183 30.44 36.92 12.96
C ALA A 183 30.38 35.90 14.11
N THR A 184 29.24 35.81 14.79
CA THR A 184 29.01 34.74 15.79
C THR A 184 28.58 33.44 15.10
N GLN A 185 28.77 32.30 15.77
CA GLN A 185 28.36 30.99 15.23
C GLN A 185 26.87 30.94 14.81
N THR A 186 25.99 31.59 15.59
CA THR A 186 24.57 31.72 15.24
C THR A 186 24.36 32.55 13.97
N GLN A 187 25.17 33.58 13.74
CA GLN A 187 25.12 34.38 12.52
C GLN A 187 25.62 33.59 11.31
N VAL A 188 26.73 32.86 11.44
CA VAL A 188 27.25 31.98 10.38
C VAL A 188 26.20 30.93 10.01
N PHE A 189 25.62 30.27 11.01
CA PHE A 189 24.55 29.30 10.80
C PHE A 189 23.35 29.93 10.05
N ARG A 190 22.82 31.07 10.52
CA ARG A 190 21.61 31.65 9.93
C ARG A 190 21.84 32.31 8.56
N LYS A 191 23.02 32.90 8.33
CA LYS A 191 23.30 33.70 7.12
C LYS A 191 24.05 32.96 6.03
N ILE A 192 24.80 31.91 6.36
CA ILE A 192 25.62 31.17 5.39
C ILE A 192 25.12 29.74 5.26
N LEU A 193 25.14 29.01 6.39
CA LEU A 193 24.88 27.57 6.39
C LEU A 193 23.41 27.26 6.06
N LEU A 194 22.46 27.93 6.73
CA LEU A 194 21.03 27.71 6.53
C LEU A 194 20.59 28.04 5.09
N PRO A 195 20.96 29.19 4.48
CA PRO A 195 20.67 29.46 3.06
C PRO A 195 21.28 28.44 2.10
N PHE A 196 22.50 27.97 2.37
CA PHE A 196 23.13 26.92 1.58
C PHE A 196 22.38 25.58 1.65
N LEU A 197 21.80 25.26 2.82
CA LEU A 197 21.00 24.07 3.06
C LEU A 197 19.52 24.19 2.68
N LYS A 198 18.96 25.39 2.47
CA LYS A 198 17.55 25.59 2.08
C LYS A 198 17.05 24.61 0.99
N PRO A 199 17.73 24.42 -0.16
CA PRO A 199 17.27 23.46 -1.17
C PRO A 199 17.29 22.01 -0.68
N ALA A 200 18.24 21.65 0.19
CA ALA A 200 18.30 20.33 0.81
C ALA A 200 17.20 20.16 1.89
N ILE A 201 16.84 21.22 2.62
CA ILE A 201 15.72 21.20 3.58
C ILE A 201 14.41 20.94 2.85
N GLY A 202 14.17 21.62 1.72
CA GLY A 202 12.99 21.36 0.88
C GLY A 202 12.95 19.93 0.37
N SER A 203 14.08 19.41 -0.11
CA SER A 203 14.19 18.02 -0.60
C SER A 203 13.96 16.99 0.51
N ALA A 204 14.56 17.21 1.69
CA ALA A 204 14.40 16.35 2.86
C ALA A 204 12.97 16.39 3.41
N ALA A 205 12.31 17.56 3.40
CA ALA A 205 10.92 17.68 3.83
C ALA A 205 9.95 16.92 2.92
N VAL A 206 10.11 17.02 1.59
CA VAL A 206 9.30 16.24 0.64
C VAL A 206 9.57 14.74 0.82
N LEU A 207 10.83 14.34 0.95
CA LEU A 207 11.20 12.95 1.19
C LEU A 207 10.60 12.41 2.49
N ALA A 208 10.71 13.17 3.59
CA ALA A 208 10.17 12.79 4.89
C ALA A 208 8.64 12.67 4.86
N PHE A 209 7.96 13.61 4.19
CA PHE A 209 6.52 13.57 4.00
C PHE A 209 6.10 12.32 3.22
N LEU A 210 6.73 12.05 2.07
CA LEU A 210 6.40 10.90 1.24
C LEU A 210 6.65 9.57 1.97
N ALA A 211 7.81 9.44 2.63
CA ALA A 211 8.17 8.26 3.40
C ALA A 211 7.21 8.01 4.59
N SER A 212 6.64 9.06 5.14
CA SER A 212 5.61 8.99 6.19
C SER A 212 4.23 8.63 5.62
N PHE A 213 3.83 9.30 4.54
CA PHE A 213 2.53 9.14 3.90
C PHE A 213 2.29 7.71 3.38
N GLU A 214 3.32 7.07 2.83
CA GLU A 214 3.26 5.69 2.34
C GLU A 214 3.56 4.64 3.43
N ASN A 215 3.82 5.06 4.67
CA ASN A 215 4.19 4.12 5.73
C ASN A 215 2.99 3.32 6.21
N TYR A 216 3.00 2.02 5.92
CA TYR A 216 2.09 1.04 6.52
C TYR A 216 2.76 0.28 7.68
N ASN A 217 4.01 -0.13 7.49
CA ASN A 217 4.69 -1.13 8.33
C ASN A 217 4.82 -0.74 9.82
N THR A 218 5.08 0.54 10.10
CA THR A 218 5.18 1.05 11.47
C THR A 218 3.80 1.52 11.93
N THR A 219 3.09 2.24 11.07
CA THR A 219 1.79 2.87 11.36
C THR A 219 0.73 1.89 11.84
N VAL A 220 0.64 0.70 11.26
CA VAL A 220 -0.40 -0.28 11.62
C VAL A 220 -0.33 -0.71 13.09
N PHE A 221 0.85 -0.60 13.72
CA PHE A 221 1.03 -0.89 15.14
C PHE A 221 0.96 0.35 16.03
N THR A 222 1.12 1.56 15.50
CA THR A 222 1.22 2.80 16.33
C THR A 222 -0.03 3.65 16.31
N ILE A 223 -0.89 3.56 15.28
CA ILE A 223 -2.04 4.45 15.11
C ILE A 223 -3.24 4.08 16.01
N VAL A 224 -3.22 2.89 16.62
CA VAL A 224 -4.17 2.34 17.61
C VAL A 224 -5.64 2.49 17.19
N SER A 225 -6.33 3.54 17.63
CA SER A 225 -7.77 3.78 17.43
C SER A 225 -8.10 4.45 16.10
N GLU A 226 -7.17 5.23 15.57
CA GLU A 226 -7.32 5.98 14.33
C GLU A 226 -6.88 5.14 13.13
N SER A 227 -7.14 5.62 11.93
CA SER A 227 -6.66 4.96 10.71
C SER A 227 -6.00 5.97 9.78
N THR A 228 -4.94 5.55 9.10
CA THR A 228 -4.28 6.30 8.04
C THR A 228 -4.69 5.74 6.69
N LEU A 229 -4.47 6.49 5.62
CA LEU A 229 -4.84 6.05 4.26
C LEU A 229 -4.26 4.67 3.92
N THR A 230 -3.02 4.40 4.32
CA THR A 230 -2.34 3.11 4.07
C THR A 230 -2.94 1.96 4.88
N THR A 231 -3.34 2.20 6.13
CA THR A 231 -3.98 1.17 6.96
C THR A 231 -5.41 0.88 6.50
N VAL A 232 -6.17 1.91 6.11
CA VAL A 232 -7.50 1.73 5.50
C VAL A 232 -7.40 0.96 4.19
N LEU A 233 -6.45 1.31 3.33
CA LEU A 233 -6.24 0.61 2.06
C LEU A 233 -5.89 -0.88 2.28
N ALA A 234 -4.99 -1.17 3.22
CA ALA A 234 -4.64 -2.54 3.58
C ALA A 234 -5.82 -3.34 4.13
N SER A 235 -6.69 -2.70 4.93
CA SER A 235 -7.92 -3.30 5.45
C SER A 235 -8.89 -3.63 4.30
N LYS A 236 -9.14 -2.69 3.39
CA LYS A 236 -10.04 -2.89 2.24
C LYS A 236 -9.56 -4.02 1.31
N VAL A 237 -8.24 -4.14 1.09
CA VAL A 237 -7.67 -5.25 0.30
C VAL A 237 -7.95 -6.61 0.95
N ARG A 238 -8.03 -6.68 2.29
CA ARG A 238 -8.30 -7.92 3.03
C ARG A 238 -9.80 -8.27 3.13
N TYR A 239 -10.66 -7.27 3.32
CA TYR A 239 -12.07 -7.49 3.66
C TYR A 239 -13.07 -7.26 2.52
N GLY A 240 -12.65 -6.66 1.41
CA GLY A 240 -13.50 -6.45 0.25
C GLY A 240 -13.04 -5.25 -0.58
N ILE A 241 -12.55 -5.53 -1.78
CA ILE A 241 -12.03 -4.51 -2.70
C ILE A 241 -13.12 -4.11 -3.70
N ASN A 242 -13.35 -2.81 -3.85
CA ASN A 242 -14.16 -2.23 -4.93
C ASN A 242 -13.27 -1.27 -5.78
N PRO A 243 -13.69 -0.90 -7.01
CA PRO A 243 -12.90 -0.02 -7.87
C PRO A 243 -12.74 1.44 -7.38
N SER A 244 -13.27 1.82 -6.22
CA SER A 244 -12.93 3.12 -5.61
C SER A 244 -11.44 3.21 -5.26
N ILE A 245 -10.79 2.08 -4.95
CA ILE A 245 -9.33 2.01 -4.75
C ILE A 245 -8.56 2.24 -6.06
N SER A 246 -9.07 1.70 -7.17
CA SER A 246 -8.53 1.97 -8.50
C SER A 246 -8.64 3.46 -8.85
N SER A 247 -9.76 4.10 -8.47
CA SER A 247 -9.97 5.54 -8.65
C SER A 247 -8.97 6.37 -7.83
N LEU A 248 -8.70 5.96 -6.58
CA LEU A 248 -7.66 6.58 -5.76
C LEU A 248 -6.28 6.47 -6.44
N ALA A 249 -5.95 5.33 -7.03
CA ALA A 249 -4.70 5.15 -7.78
C ALA A 249 -4.61 6.12 -8.96
N VAL A 250 -5.69 6.30 -9.73
CA VAL A 250 -5.75 7.29 -10.82
C VAL A 250 -5.49 8.70 -10.31
N ILE A 251 -6.11 9.10 -9.20
CA ILE A 251 -5.90 10.43 -8.60
C ILE A 251 -4.44 10.62 -8.20
N ILE A 252 -3.84 9.64 -7.51
CA ILE A 252 -2.43 9.72 -7.08
C ILE A 252 -1.49 9.79 -8.30
N ILE A 253 -1.74 9.00 -9.35
CA ILE A 253 -0.98 9.05 -10.60
C ILE A 253 -1.14 10.43 -11.26
N ALA A 254 -2.35 10.96 -11.35
CA ALA A 254 -2.60 12.27 -11.93
C ALA A 254 -1.86 13.38 -11.14
N LEU A 255 -1.94 13.36 -9.80
CA LEU A 255 -1.26 14.32 -8.95
C LEU A 255 0.27 14.25 -9.10
N THR A 256 0.85 13.04 -9.15
CA THR A 256 2.30 12.86 -9.35
C THR A 256 2.75 13.32 -10.73
N LEU A 257 1.98 13.04 -11.79
CA LEU A 257 2.26 13.54 -13.13
C LEU A 257 2.17 15.07 -13.20
N ILE A 258 1.15 15.67 -12.60
CA ILE A 258 1.02 17.13 -12.52
C ILE A 258 2.21 17.73 -11.77
N ALA A 259 2.57 17.19 -10.61
CA ALA A 259 3.71 17.65 -9.83
C ALA A 259 5.03 17.53 -10.61
N ALA A 260 5.25 16.42 -11.32
CA ALA A 260 6.43 16.22 -12.15
C ALA A 260 6.49 17.23 -13.32
N VAL A 261 5.36 17.47 -13.98
CA VAL A 261 5.24 18.46 -15.06
C VAL A 261 5.52 19.87 -14.53
N VAL A 262 4.94 20.26 -13.39
CA VAL A 262 5.19 21.55 -12.74
C VAL A 262 6.66 21.67 -12.34
N HIS A 263 7.26 20.64 -11.75
CA HIS A 263 8.67 20.65 -11.36
C HIS A 263 9.60 20.86 -12.57
N GLU A 264 9.35 20.16 -13.67
CA GLU A 264 10.11 20.32 -14.91
C GLU A 264 9.92 21.71 -15.53
N PHE A 265 8.71 22.28 -15.46
CA PHE A 265 8.45 23.66 -15.89
C PHE A 265 9.24 24.69 -15.07
N LEU A 266 9.26 24.54 -13.74
CA LEU A 266 10.01 25.43 -12.84
C LEU A 266 11.51 25.32 -13.08
N LYS A 267 12.05 24.10 -13.15
CA LYS A 267 13.46 23.84 -13.40
C LYS A 267 13.92 24.46 -14.73
N ARG A 268 13.14 24.31 -15.81
CA ARG A 268 13.48 24.93 -17.10
C ARG A 268 13.43 26.45 -17.06
N LYS A 269 12.54 27.03 -16.25
CA LYS A 269 12.50 28.49 -16.06
C LYS A 269 13.79 28.97 -15.39
N GLU A 270 14.26 28.27 -14.37
CA GLU A 270 15.54 28.55 -13.70
C GLU A 270 16.73 28.39 -14.68
N GLU A 271 16.78 27.30 -15.45
CA GLU A 271 17.83 27.08 -16.45
C GLU A 271 17.83 28.17 -17.54
N ARG A 272 16.65 28.62 -17.99
CA ARG A 272 16.51 29.72 -18.95
C ARG A 272 16.99 31.05 -18.36
N GLN A 273 16.66 31.33 -17.09
CA GLN A 273 17.12 32.53 -16.40
C GLN A 273 18.64 32.51 -16.23
N ALA A 274 19.20 31.40 -15.75
CA ALA A 274 20.65 31.22 -15.63
C ALA A 274 21.36 31.33 -16.99
N THR A 275 20.77 30.79 -18.05
CA THR A 275 21.32 30.92 -19.41
C THR A 275 21.22 32.36 -19.90
N ALA A 276 20.12 33.08 -19.65
CA ALA A 276 19.97 34.48 -20.03
C ALA A 276 20.98 35.39 -19.31
N GLU A 277 21.21 35.14 -18.02
CA GLU A 277 22.23 35.84 -17.23
C GLU A 277 23.65 35.52 -17.70
N ALA A 278 23.91 34.25 -18.06
CA ALA A 278 25.18 33.83 -18.66
C ALA A 278 25.43 34.47 -20.04
N LEU A 279 24.38 34.71 -20.83
CA LEU A 279 24.48 35.39 -22.13
C LEU A 279 24.84 36.87 -21.99
N ILE A 280 24.37 37.53 -20.92
CA ILE A 280 24.72 38.92 -20.61
C ILE A 280 26.19 39.02 -20.16
N THR A 281 26.68 38.04 -19.41
CA THR A 281 28.03 38.05 -18.82
C THR A 281 29.13 37.53 -19.76
N ASN A 282 28.84 36.60 -20.68
CA ASN A 282 29.81 36.12 -21.66
C ASN A 282 29.16 35.66 -23.00
N PRO A 283 29.33 36.40 -24.12
CA PRO A 283 28.71 36.06 -25.40
C PRO A 283 29.27 34.80 -26.07
N ALA A 284 30.39 34.22 -25.58
CA ALA A 284 30.94 32.97 -26.12
C ALA A 284 30.07 31.73 -25.83
N VAL A 285 29.11 31.82 -24.89
CA VAL A 285 28.18 30.73 -24.50
C VAL A 285 27.28 30.28 -25.66
N ILE A 286 27.07 31.14 -26.68
CA ILE A 286 26.20 30.90 -27.84
C ILE A 286 26.59 29.63 -28.62
N LYS A 287 27.89 29.31 -28.74
CA LYS A 287 28.35 28.15 -29.51
C LYS A 287 28.13 26.80 -28.82
N ALA A 288 28.13 26.77 -27.48
CA ALA A 288 27.95 25.54 -26.70
C ALA A 288 26.46 25.17 -26.52
N SER A 289 25.57 26.17 -26.41
CA SER A 289 24.13 25.97 -26.18
C SER A 289 23.41 25.34 -27.37
N ARG A 290 23.78 25.70 -28.61
CA ARG A 290 23.08 25.25 -29.83
C ARG A 290 23.18 23.74 -30.11
N SER A 291 24.18 23.07 -29.54
CA SER A 291 24.48 21.64 -29.75
C SER A 291 23.68 20.71 -28.84
N ARG A 292 23.18 21.20 -27.70
CA ARG A 292 22.39 20.40 -26.76
C ARG A 292 20.91 20.74 -26.91
N ARG A 293 20.26 20.26 -27.97
CA ARG A 293 18.81 19.98 -27.90
C ARG A 293 18.68 18.60 -27.24
N PRO A 294 18.48 18.49 -25.91
CA PRO A 294 18.15 17.20 -25.35
C PRO A 294 16.83 16.75 -25.98
N TRP A 295 16.81 15.52 -26.48
CA TRP A 295 15.59 14.72 -26.60
C TRP A 295 14.99 14.55 -25.19
N GLY A 296 14.44 15.62 -24.62
CA GLY A 296 13.51 15.53 -23.51
C GLY A 296 12.12 15.35 -24.10
N LEU A 297 11.29 14.49 -23.49
CA LEU A 297 9.84 14.48 -23.73
C LEU A 297 9.38 15.94 -23.81
N PRO A 298 8.89 16.41 -24.98
CA PRO A 298 8.51 17.80 -25.08
C PRO A 298 7.38 17.97 -24.10
N ILE A 299 7.51 18.91 -23.16
CA ILE A 299 6.46 19.21 -22.19
C ILE A 299 5.13 19.45 -22.93
N GLY A 300 5.20 20.00 -24.15
CA GLY A 300 4.09 20.09 -25.09
C GLY A 300 3.36 18.77 -25.35
N ALA A 301 4.04 17.64 -25.44
CA ALA A 301 3.41 16.32 -25.57
C ALA A 301 2.74 15.87 -24.27
N LEU A 302 3.33 16.08 -23.10
CA LEU A 302 2.69 15.73 -21.82
C LEU A 302 1.45 16.61 -21.55
N THR A 303 1.55 17.92 -21.80
CA THR A 303 0.40 18.83 -21.68
C THR A 303 -0.65 18.57 -22.74
N ALA A 304 -0.26 18.19 -23.97
CA ALA A 304 -1.20 17.81 -25.02
C ALA A 304 -1.91 16.50 -24.68
N VAL A 305 -1.23 15.50 -24.11
CA VAL A 305 -1.85 14.24 -23.67
C VAL A 305 -2.86 14.50 -22.56
N LEU A 306 -2.54 15.32 -21.57
CA LEU A 306 -3.50 15.72 -20.53
C LEU A 306 -4.69 16.48 -21.12
N PHE A 307 -4.45 17.42 -22.03
CA PHE A 307 -5.51 18.19 -22.68
C PHE A 307 -6.42 17.34 -23.57
N VAL A 308 -5.86 16.39 -24.32
CA VAL A 308 -6.60 15.42 -25.13
C VAL A 308 -7.40 14.47 -24.23
N GLY A 309 -6.84 14.06 -23.09
CA GLY A 309 -7.56 13.25 -22.10
C GLY A 309 -8.79 13.98 -21.54
N VAL A 310 -8.66 15.26 -21.20
CA VAL A 310 -9.78 16.09 -20.70
C VAL A 310 -10.82 16.36 -21.79
N LEU A 311 -10.40 16.60 -23.03
CA LEU A 311 -11.33 16.74 -24.14
C LEU A 311 -12.06 15.43 -24.45
N GLY A 312 -11.36 14.29 -24.35
CA GLY A 312 -11.92 12.96 -24.55
C GLY A 312 -12.99 12.64 -23.49
N SER A 313 -12.74 12.94 -22.22
CA SER A 313 -13.73 12.72 -21.16
C SER A 313 -14.96 13.61 -21.33
N LEU A 314 -14.77 14.89 -21.69
CA LEU A 314 -15.88 15.81 -21.96
C LEU A 314 -16.71 15.42 -23.20
N TRP A 315 -16.07 14.89 -24.24
CA TRP A 315 -16.76 14.39 -25.43
C TRP A 315 -17.57 13.13 -25.12
N MET A 316 -16.99 12.22 -24.34
CA MET A 316 -17.61 10.95 -23.99
C MET A 316 -18.81 11.15 -23.04
N GLY A 317 -18.69 12.04 -22.05
CA GLY A 317 -19.79 12.37 -21.12
C GLY A 317 -21.03 12.99 -21.77
N ARG A 318 -20.93 13.45 -23.03
CA ARG A 318 -22.07 14.00 -23.77
C ARG A 318 -22.83 12.96 -24.60
N ASN A 319 -22.17 11.86 -24.96
CA ASN A 319 -22.69 10.87 -25.91
C ASN A 319 -22.90 9.47 -25.30
N TYR A 320 -22.61 9.27 -24.02
CA TYR A 320 -22.62 7.96 -23.36
C TYR A 320 -23.51 7.98 -22.12
N ASP A 321 -24.62 7.24 -22.16
CA ASP A 321 -25.48 6.99 -21.00
C ASP A 321 -25.02 5.73 -20.26
N VAL A 322 -24.52 5.91 -19.04
CA VAL A 322 -23.97 4.84 -18.20
C VAL A 322 -25.08 3.93 -17.68
N ASP A 323 -26.25 4.49 -17.38
CA ASP A 323 -27.35 3.77 -16.72
C ASP A 323 -28.01 2.79 -17.69
N GLU A 324 -28.21 3.19 -18.94
CA GLU A 324 -28.71 2.30 -20.00
C GLU A 324 -27.75 1.12 -20.23
N CYS A 325 -26.44 1.38 -20.23
CA CYS A 325 -25.44 0.33 -20.36
C CYS A 325 -25.49 -0.67 -19.19
N LYS A 326 -25.63 -0.18 -17.95
CA LYS A 326 -25.69 -1.04 -16.75
C LYS A 326 -26.90 -1.97 -16.78
N VAL A 327 -28.06 -1.48 -17.22
CA VAL A 327 -29.26 -2.31 -17.38
C VAL A 327 -28.99 -3.45 -18.36
N ARG A 328 -28.46 -3.14 -19.54
CA ARG A 328 -28.11 -4.14 -20.57
C ARG A 328 -27.13 -5.19 -20.05
N VAL A 329 -26.05 -4.77 -19.37
CA VAL A 329 -25.05 -5.68 -18.82
C VAL A 329 -25.65 -6.58 -17.72
N THR A 330 -26.52 -6.04 -16.87
CA THR A 330 -27.18 -6.82 -15.81
C THR A 330 -28.09 -7.90 -16.39
N GLU A 331 -28.82 -7.57 -17.46
CA GLU A 331 -29.65 -8.54 -18.19
C GLU A 331 -28.80 -9.63 -18.84
N GLU A 332 -27.72 -9.28 -19.55
CA GLU A 332 -26.80 -10.26 -20.13
C GLU A 332 -26.19 -11.19 -19.07
N ASN A 333 -25.80 -10.64 -17.92
CA ASN A 333 -25.22 -11.42 -16.82
C ASN A 333 -26.25 -12.38 -16.19
N ARG A 334 -27.52 -11.97 -16.11
CA ARG A 334 -28.62 -12.85 -15.67
C ARG A 334 -28.79 -14.04 -16.62
N VAL A 335 -28.84 -13.79 -17.93
CA VAL A 335 -28.97 -14.85 -18.94
C VAL A 335 -27.77 -15.81 -18.90
N LYS A 336 -26.54 -15.28 -18.77
CA LYS A 336 -25.32 -16.10 -18.61
C LYS A 336 -25.37 -16.94 -17.35
N PHE A 337 -25.81 -16.38 -16.23
CA PHE A 337 -25.91 -17.10 -14.96
C PHE A 337 -26.93 -18.24 -15.04
N GLU A 338 -28.08 -18.02 -15.67
CA GLU A 338 -29.09 -19.05 -15.91
C GLU A 338 -28.56 -20.17 -16.82
N ALA A 339 -27.87 -19.82 -17.90
CA ALA A 339 -27.24 -20.79 -18.80
C ALA A 339 -26.18 -21.66 -18.08
N LEU A 340 -25.31 -21.03 -17.28
CA LEU A 340 -24.29 -21.74 -16.48
C LEU A 340 -24.92 -22.65 -15.42
N LYS A 341 -26.02 -22.21 -14.79
CA LYS A 341 -26.77 -23.03 -13.82
C LYS A 341 -27.37 -24.26 -14.49
N GLN A 342 -27.97 -24.11 -15.67
CA GLN A 342 -28.52 -25.23 -16.43
C GLN A 342 -27.43 -26.22 -16.86
N GLN A 343 -26.28 -25.72 -17.33
CA GLN A 343 -25.12 -26.57 -17.67
C GLN A 343 -24.62 -27.37 -16.47
N ARG A 344 -24.43 -26.74 -15.30
CA ARG A 344 -23.99 -27.44 -14.09
C ARG A 344 -24.98 -28.50 -13.62
N LEU A 345 -26.29 -28.24 -13.74
CA LEU A 345 -27.33 -29.22 -13.42
C LEU A 345 -27.34 -30.39 -14.40
N ALA A 346 -27.13 -30.14 -15.70
CA ALA A 346 -27.01 -31.20 -16.71
C ALA A 346 -25.78 -32.06 -16.47
N GLU A 347 -24.63 -31.46 -16.17
CA GLU A 347 -23.40 -32.17 -15.80
C GLU A 347 -23.55 -32.99 -14.52
N ALA A 348 -24.22 -32.45 -13.50
CA ALA A 348 -24.49 -33.18 -12.26
C ALA A 348 -25.38 -34.41 -12.50
N LYS A 349 -26.44 -34.28 -13.32
CA LYS A 349 -27.29 -35.41 -13.72
C LYS A 349 -26.53 -36.44 -14.55
N ALA A 350 -25.68 -36.00 -15.50
CA ALA A 350 -24.85 -36.90 -16.30
C ALA A 350 -23.84 -37.67 -15.43
N LYS A 351 -23.22 -37.01 -14.45
CA LYS A 351 -22.35 -37.68 -13.46
C LYS A 351 -23.12 -38.72 -12.64
N GLN A 352 -24.34 -38.40 -12.18
CA GLN A 352 -25.19 -39.35 -11.46
C GLN A 352 -25.55 -40.59 -12.30
N LEU A 353 -25.95 -40.39 -13.57
CA LEU A 353 -26.23 -41.49 -14.50
C LEU A 353 -24.99 -42.37 -14.76
N SER A 354 -23.82 -41.76 -14.92
CA SER A 354 -22.55 -42.50 -15.08
C SER A 354 -22.16 -43.29 -13.82
N SER A 355 -22.44 -42.78 -12.62
CA SER A 355 -22.22 -43.53 -11.37
C SER A 355 -23.20 -44.68 -11.19
N SER A 356 -24.45 -44.56 -11.66
CA SER A 356 -25.42 -45.67 -11.64
C SER A 356 -25.05 -46.77 -12.64
N GLN A 357 -24.59 -46.44 -13.86
CA GLN A 357 -24.13 -47.44 -14.83
C GLN A 357 -22.81 -48.14 -14.44
N GLY A 358 -21.93 -47.44 -13.71
CA GLY A 358 -20.75 -48.05 -13.09
C GLY A 358 -21.10 -49.00 -11.94
N GLN A 359 -22.28 -48.85 -11.33
CA GLN A 359 -22.78 -49.77 -10.31
C GLN A 359 -23.39 -51.03 -10.96
N ASP A 360 -24.12 -50.90 -12.08
CA ASP A 360 -24.64 -52.06 -12.83
C ASP A 360 -23.53 -52.87 -13.54
N SER A 361 -22.43 -52.24 -13.95
CA SER A 361 -21.27 -52.95 -14.53
C SER A 361 -20.32 -53.53 -13.47
N ALA A 362 -20.39 -53.06 -12.23
CA ALA A 362 -19.64 -53.63 -11.10
C ALA A 362 -20.41 -54.75 -10.38
N VAL A 363 -21.70 -54.94 -10.69
CA VAL A 363 -22.50 -56.07 -10.18
C VAL A 363 -22.14 -57.39 -10.87
N ASP A 364 -21.47 -57.38 -12.03
CA ASP A 364 -21.07 -58.60 -12.75
C ASP A 364 -19.57 -58.98 -12.57
N SER A 365 -18.80 -58.25 -11.75
CA SER A 365 -17.36 -58.54 -11.59
C SER A 365 -16.82 -58.54 -10.15
N LYS A 366 -17.66 -58.58 -9.12
CA LYS A 366 -17.19 -58.73 -7.72
C LYS A 366 -17.98 -59.75 -6.92
N GLN A 367 -17.89 -60.98 -7.37
CA GLN A 367 -17.97 -62.15 -6.50
C GLN A 367 -16.56 -62.56 -6.03
N SER A 368 -15.80 -61.64 -5.43
CA SER A 368 -14.62 -61.91 -4.58
C SER A 368 -13.93 -60.60 -4.17
N SER A 369 -14.25 -60.09 -2.98
CA SER A 369 -13.31 -59.46 -2.04
C SER A 369 -14.12 -58.73 -0.97
N GLY A 370 -13.99 -59.15 0.27
CA GLY A 370 -14.89 -58.82 1.36
C GLY A 370 -14.71 -57.45 2.01
N GLN A 371 -15.81 -57.06 2.66
CA GLN A 371 -15.86 -56.64 4.08
C GLN A 371 -15.90 -55.15 4.43
N TYR A 372 -15.79 -54.20 3.49
CA TYR A 372 -15.88 -52.75 3.85
C TYR A 372 -16.80 -51.87 2.99
N GLN A 373 -17.49 -52.39 1.96
CA GLN A 373 -18.23 -51.52 1.01
C GLN A 373 -19.70 -51.19 1.36
N ASN A 374 -20.27 -51.74 2.43
CA ASN A 374 -21.72 -51.62 2.71
C ASN A 374 -22.11 -50.67 3.85
N ILE A 375 -21.20 -49.82 4.38
CA ILE A 375 -21.54 -48.95 5.51
C ILE A 375 -22.46 -47.78 5.12
N PHE A 376 -22.48 -47.34 3.86
CA PHE A 376 -23.26 -46.18 3.39
C PHE A 376 -24.40 -46.52 2.40
N ALA A 377 -24.84 -47.79 2.35
CA ALA A 377 -25.98 -48.16 1.51
C ALA A 377 -27.30 -47.61 2.10
N PRO A 378 -28.19 -47.00 1.29
CA PRO A 378 -29.41 -46.35 1.79
C PRO A 378 -30.41 -47.30 2.46
N SER A 379 -30.26 -48.63 2.29
CA SER A 379 -31.04 -49.65 3.00
C SER A 379 -30.71 -49.75 4.49
N ASN A 380 -29.55 -49.26 4.93
CA ASN A 380 -29.06 -49.46 6.30
C ASN A 380 -29.46 -48.32 7.26
N LEU A 381 -30.05 -47.23 6.75
CA LEU A 381 -30.60 -46.14 7.58
C LEU A 381 -32.05 -46.41 8.04
N GLY A 382 -32.72 -47.44 7.51
CA GLY A 382 -34.11 -47.75 7.85
C GLY A 382 -34.29 -48.63 9.09
N GLN A 383 -33.26 -49.37 9.53
CA GLN A 383 -33.41 -50.38 10.58
C GLN A 383 -33.04 -49.91 12.00
N GLN A 384 -32.61 -48.66 12.18
CA GLN A 384 -32.24 -48.13 13.51
C GLN A 384 -33.36 -47.39 14.24
N ILE A 385 -34.62 -47.46 13.75
CA ILE A 385 -35.76 -46.81 14.41
C ILE A 385 -36.64 -47.81 15.20
N GLU A 386 -36.44 -49.13 15.05
CA GLU A 386 -37.25 -50.13 15.76
C GLU A 386 -36.40 -51.20 16.43
N SER A 387 -35.78 -50.87 17.56
CA SER A 387 -35.58 -51.77 18.72
C SER A 387 -34.51 -51.19 19.64
N ASP A 388 -34.89 -50.58 20.76
CA ASP A 388 -34.66 -51.24 22.05
C ASP A 388 -35.40 -50.52 23.17
N SER A 389 -36.37 -51.22 23.76
CA SER A 389 -36.87 -50.97 25.10
C SER A 389 -36.35 -52.08 26.00
N GLY A 390 -35.43 -51.74 26.89
CA GLY A 390 -35.27 -52.42 28.17
C GLY A 390 -34.05 -53.32 28.35
N ALA A 391 -33.26 -52.94 29.35
CA ALA A 391 -32.57 -53.77 30.35
C ALA A 391 -31.02 -53.68 30.39
N GLU A 392 -30.57 -53.62 31.64
CA GLU A 392 -29.27 -53.23 32.20
C GLU A 392 -28.30 -54.43 32.39
N PRO A 393 -27.06 -54.27 32.91
CA PRO A 393 -25.85 -54.68 32.19
C PRO A 393 -24.94 -55.69 32.92
N GLN A 394 -24.01 -56.29 32.16
CA GLN A 394 -22.74 -56.89 32.59
C GLN A 394 -21.78 -56.80 31.39
N SER A 395 -20.46 -56.66 31.43
CA SER A 395 -19.41 -56.29 32.38
C SER A 395 -18.10 -56.48 31.59
N GLU A 396 -17.08 -55.65 31.83
CA GLU A 396 -15.67 -55.80 31.41
C GLU A 396 -15.33 -55.63 29.91
N THR A 397 -14.17 -55.14 29.46
CA THR A 397 -13.07 -54.29 29.95
C THR A 397 -12.21 -54.03 28.69
N GLU A 398 -11.64 -52.82 28.59
CA GLU A 398 -10.52 -52.41 27.71
C GLU A 398 -10.71 -52.28 26.18
N ALA A 399 -10.80 -51.02 25.71
CA ALA A 399 -9.71 -50.39 24.95
C ALA A 399 -9.97 -48.88 24.82
N LYS A 400 -9.03 -48.09 25.36
CA LYS A 400 -8.96 -46.62 25.27
C LYS A 400 -8.59 -46.18 23.85
N ASP A 401 -8.87 -44.91 23.58
CA ASP A 401 -8.43 -44.08 22.44
C ASP A 401 -9.20 -44.22 21.12
N ALA A 402 -10.45 -43.74 21.08
CA ALA A 402 -11.06 -43.28 19.83
C ALA A 402 -12.30 -42.36 19.98
N LYS A 403 -12.50 -41.58 21.07
CA LYS A 403 -13.73 -40.77 21.20
C LYS A 403 -13.56 -39.41 21.90
N GLN A 404 -12.57 -38.62 21.53
CA GLN A 404 -12.46 -37.24 22.04
C GLN A 404 -13.03 -36.16 21.10
N TYR A 405 -13.39 -36.49 19.86
CA TYR A 405 -13.78 -35.47 18.85
C TYR A 405 -15.24 -35.53 18.36
N GLN A 406 -16.05 -36.50 18.81
CA GLN A 406 -17.38 -36.73 18.22
C GLN A 406 -18.51 -35.82 18.72
N ASN A 407 -18.30 -34.95 19.71
CA ASN A 407 -19.38 -34.17 20.33
C ASN A 407 -19.26 -32.63 20.20
N ILE A 408 -18.42 -32.11 19.30
CA ILE A 408 -18.27 -30.65 19.14
C ILE A 408 -19.47 -30.00 18.43
N PHE A 409 -20.21 -30.74 17.60
CA PHE A 409 -21.31 -30.20 16.77
C PHE A 409 -22.72 -30.64 17.21
N ALA A 410 -22.88 -31.14 18.45
CA ALA A 410 -24.20 -31.48 18.97
C ALA A 410 -25.06 -30.21 19.16
N PRO A 411 -26.32 -30.19 18.68
CA PRO A 411 -27.18 -28.99 18.69
C PRO A 411 -27.55 -28.49 20.11
N THR A 412 -27.34 -29.30 21.15
CA THR A 412 -27.51 -28.89 22.56
C THR A 412 -26.41 -27.95 23.05
N ASN A 413 -25.25 -27.88 22.38
CA ASN A 413 -24.12 -27.04 22.78
C ASN A 413 -24.21 -25.59 22.25
N LEU A 414 -25.21 -25.28 21.42
CA LEU A 414 -25.44 -23.95 20.84
C LEU A 414 -26.43 -23.09 21.66
N GLY A 415 -27.03 -23.63 22.72
CA GLY A 415 -28.04 -22.94 23.53
C GLY A 415 -27.52 -22.10 24.70
N GLN A 416 -26.23 -22.14 25.02
CA GLN A 416 -25.67 -21.51 26.25
C GLN A 416 -24.78 -20.28 26.01
N GLN A 417 -24.77 -19.68 24.81
CA GLN A 417 -23.91 -18.51 24.51
C GLN A 417 -24.65 -17.18 24.34
N VAL A 418 -25.93 -17.09 24.73
CA VAL A 418 -26.66 -15.81 24.77
C VAL A 418 -27.22 -15.58 26.17
N GLU A 419 -26.34 -15.27 27.11
CA GLU A 419 -26.69 -14.53 28.32
C GLU A 419 -25.54 -13.56 28.64
N SER A 420 -25.83 -12.27 28.44
CA SER A 420 -24.97 -11.14 28.80
C SER A 420 -24.91 -10.99 30.33
N PRO A 421 -23.74 -10.76 30.96
CA PRO A 421 -23.71 -10.38 32.37
C PRO A 421 -24.02 -8.89 32.49
N SER A 422 -25.23 -8.58 32.94
CA SER A 422 -25.44 -7.46 33.85
C SER A 422 -24.99 -7.90 35.24
N ASP A 423 -24.05 -7.21 35.86
CA ASP A 423 -24.32 -6.45 37.09
C ASP A 423 -23.06 -5.98 37.82
N SER A 424 -23.29 -4.84 38.46
CA SER A 424 -22.61 -4.19 39.59
C SER A 424 -21.78 -5.03 40.55
N ASP A 425 -20.83 -4.27 41.13
CA ASP A 425 -19.99 -4.45 42.33
C ASP A 425 -18.60 -5.10 42.16
#